data_AF-A0A517MQ80-F1
#
_entry.id   AF-A0A517MQ80-F1
#
_cell.length_a   1.000
_cell.length_b   1.000
_cell.length_c   1.000
_cell.angle_alpha   90.00
_cell.angle_beta   90.00
_cell.angle_gamma   90.00
#
_symmetry.space_group_name_H-M   'P 1'
#
loop_
_entity.id
_entity.type
_entity.pdbx_description
1 polymer ?
#
loop_
_entity_poly.entity_id
_entity_poly.type
_entity_poly.pdbx_seq_one_letter_code
_entity_poly.pdbx_strand_id
1 'polypeptide(L)'
;MLYERSLQIETRLQTVLRLIETGDYSTPELAEELGVSIPTVSRDVTALRQRGHDIRAERSGAVWRYVLEHPATKRTVAAGRKPR
;
A
#
# COMPACT_ATOMS: atom_id res chain seq x y z
N MET A 1 -18.64 -14.40 11.87
CA MET A 1 -17.86 -15.57 11.39
C MET A 1 -16.48 -15.13 10.90
N LEU A 2 -15.46 -16.00 10.90
CA LEU A 2 -14.08 -15.64 10.49
C LEU A 2 -13.99 -15.10 9.04
N TYR A 3 -14.93 -15.50 8.17
CA TYR A 3 -14.97 -15.09 6.77
C TYR A 3 -15.24 -13.59 6.57
N GLU A 4 -16.15 -13.00 7.36
CA GLU A 4 -16.54 -11.59 7.21
C GLU A 4 -15.38 -10.66 7.51
N ARG A 5 -14.60 -10.98 8.55
CA ARG A 5 -13.39 -10.23 8.91
C ARG A 5 -12.33 -10.31 7.82
N SER A 6 -12.15 -11.49 7.25
CA SER A 6 -11.19 -11.72 6.17
C SER A 6 -11.56 -10.90 4.93
N LEU A 7 -12.84 -10.88 4.56
CA LEU A 7 -13.35 -10.10 3.43
C LEU A 7 -13.23 -8.58 3.66
N GLN A 8 -13.50 -8.10 4.88
CA GLN A 8 -13.32 -6.68 5.23
C GLN A 8 -11.87 -6.24 5.08
N ILE A 9 -10.93 -7.08 5.53
CA ILE A 9 -9.49 -6.82 5.37
C ILE A 9 -9.13 -6.78 3.89
N GLU A 10 -9.58 -7.75 3.10
CA GLU A 10 -9.32 -7.79 1.66
C GLU A 10 -9.86 -6.55 0.94
N THR A 11 -11.10 -6.16 1.24
CA THR A 11 -11.75 -4.97 0.67
C THR A 11 -10.98 -3.70 1.00
N ARG A 12 -10.52 -3.56 2.26
CA ARG A 12 -9.69 -2.43 2.68
C ARG A 12 -8.37 -2.40 1.92
N LEU A 13 -7.69 -3.54 1.79
CA LEU A 13 -6.42 -3.64 1.08
C LEU A 13 -6.57 -3.28 -0.41
N GLN A 14 -7.64 -3.73 -1.06
CA GLN A 14 -7.94 -3.34 -2.44
C GLN A 14 -8.22 -1.83 -2.58
N THR A 15 -8.87 -1.23 -1.59
CA THR A 15 -9.13 0.22 -1.57
C THR A 15 -7.83 1.00 -1.40
N VAL A 16 -6.98 0.60 -0.45
CA VAL A 16 -5.62 1.15 -0.27
C VAL A 16 -4.83 1.07 -1.57
N LEU A 17 -4.84 -0.11 -2.22
CA LEU A 17 -4.13 -0.29 -3.48
C LEU A 17 -4.60 0.70 -4.53
N ARG A 18 -5.93 0.80 -4.77
CA ARG A 18 -6.52 1.73 -5.74
C ARG A 18 -6.10 3.18 -5.48
N LEU A 19 -6.12 3.63 -4.22
CA LEU A 19 -5.69 4.98 -3.85
C LEU A 19 -4.20 5.19 -4.15
N ILE A 20 -3.36 4.19 -3.88
CA ILE A 20 -1.93 4.24 -4.22
C ILE A 20 -1.72 4.24 -5.75
N GLU A 21 -2.54 3.52 -6.53
CA GLU A 21 -2.45 3.52 -8.00
C GLU A 21 -2.71 4.90 -8.60
N THR A 22 -3.61 5.69 -7.98
CA THR A 22 -3.84 7.07 -8.43
C THR A 22 -2.62 7.99 -8.22
N GLY A 23 -1.75 7.67 -7.25
CA GLY A 23 -0.50 8.40 -7.00
C GLY A 23 -0.66 9.79 -6.36
N ASP A 24 -1.90 10.19 -6.06
CA ASP A 24 -2.25 11.52 -5.57
C ASP A 24 -2.31 11.64 -4.04
N TYR A 25 -2.32 10.52 -3.31
CA TYR A 25 -2.52 10.52 -1.85
C TYR A 25 -1.20 10.38 -1.08
N SER A 26 -0.98 11.29 -0.14
CA SER A 26 0.04 11.14 0.89
C SER A 26 -0.36 10.14 1.98
N THR A 27 0.61 9.69 2.77
CA THR A 27 0.36 8.75 3.88
C THR A 27 -0.73 9.20 4.87
N PRO A 28 -0.77 10.46 5.34
CA PRO A 28 -1.86 10.94 6.19
C PRO A 28 -3.20 11.05 5.45
N GLU A 29 -3.21 11.46 4.17
CA GLU A 29 -4.45 11.53 3.39
C GLU A 29 -5.06 10.14 3.16
N LEU A 30 -4.24 9.11 2.91
CA LEU A 30 -4.71 7.72 2.88
C LEU A 30 -5.37 7.30 4.19
N ALA A 31 -4.81 7.74 5.33
CA ALA A 31 -5.35 7.40 6.65
C ALA A 31 -6.72 8.08 6.87
N GLU A 32 -6.83 9.35 6.50
CA GLU A 32 -8.08 10.11 6.57
C GLU A 32 -9.16 9.55 5.63
N GLU A 33 -8.83 9.30 4.37
CA GLU A 33 -9.74 8.77 3.35
C GLU A 33 -10.29 7.39 3.74
N LEU A 34 -9.43 6.54 4.34
CA LEU A 34 -9.82 5.21 4.79
C LEU A 34 -10.46 5.22 6.19
N GLY A 35 -10.47 6.35 6.89
CA GLY A 35 -10.93 6.45 8.28
C GLY A 35 -10.14 5.58 9.26
N VAL A 36 -8.85 5.34 8.98
CA VAL A 36 -7.97 4.52 9.81
C VAL A 36 -6.78 5.31 10.32
N SER A 37 -6.04 4.75 11.28
CA SER A 37 -4.80 5.37 11.75
C SER A 37 -3.65 5.16 10.75
N ILE A 38 -2.72 6.12 10.67
CA ILE A 38 -1.45 5.99 9.92
C ILE A 38 -0.73 4.63 10.15
N PRO A 39 -0.59 4.11 11.38
CA PRO A 39 0.01 2.79 11.60
C PRO A 39 -0.83 1.62 11.08
N THR A 40 -2.13 1.81 10.81
CA THR A 40 -2.95 0.82 10.10
C THR A 40 -2.64 0.85 8.61
N VAL A 41 -2.54 2.03 7.99
CA VAL A 41 -2.10 2.19 6.59
C VAL A 41 -0.73 1.55 6.38
N SER A 42 0.22 1.76 7.29
CA SER A 42 1.55 1.15 7.20
C SER A 42 1.51 -0.39 7.25
N ARG A 43 0.63 -0.96 8.09
CA ARG A 43 0.39 -2.42 8.13
C ARG A 43 -0.24 -2.92 6.84
N ASP A 44 -1.22 -2.20 6.31
CA ASP A 44 -1.90 -2.53 5.06
C ASP A 44 -0.94 -2.51 3.86
N VAL A 45 -0.11 -1.46 3.76
CA VAL A 45 0.94 -1.38 2.75
C VAL A 45 1.94 -2.52 2.89
N THR A 46 2.31 -2.89 4.13
CA THR A 46 3.19 -4.04 4.37
C THR A 46 2.55 -5.34 3.92
N ALA A 47 1.25 -5.53 4.19
CA ALA A 47 0.50 -6.70 3.72
C ALA A 47 0.41 -6.74 2.19
N LEU A 48 0.18 -5.60 1.53
CA LEU A 48 0.19 -5.49 0.08
C LEU A 48 1.57 -5.83 -0.52
N ARG A 49 2.67 -5.36 0.09
CA ARG A 49 4.03 -5.75 -0.31
C ARG A 49 4.26 -7.26 -0.20
N GLN A 50 3.81 -7.86 0.91
CA GLN A 50 3.90 -9.32 1.10
C GLN A 50 3.10 -10.11 0.07
N ARG A 51 2.04 -9.52 -0.48
CA ARG A 51 1.20 -10.10 -1.55
C ARG A 51 1.78 -9.89 -2.95
N GLY A 52 2.93 -9.21 -3.07
CA GLY A 52 3.63 -9.01 -4.33
C GLY A 52 3.38 -7.67 -5.02
N HIS A 53 2.81 -6.68 -4.32
CA HIS A 53 2.69 -5.33 -4.84
C HIS A 53 3.96 -4.52 -4.56
N ASP A 54 4.61 -4.01 -5.61
CA ASP A 54 5.78 -3.14 -5.50
C ASP A 54 5.38 -1.70 -5.15
N ILE A 55 5.03 -1.51 -3.87
CA ILE A 55 4.71 -0.21 -3.29
C ILE A 55 5.98 0.42 -2.73
N ARG A 56 6.36 1.60 -3.20
CA ARG A 56 7.49 2.38 -2.69
C ARG A 56 7.00 3.60 -1.94
N ALA A 57 7.70 3.96 -0.86
CA ALA A 57 7.52 5.25 -0.21
C ALA A 57 8.43 6.25 -0.93
N GLU A 58 7.83 7.23 -1.59
CA GLU A 58 8.52 8.33 -2.26
C GLU A 58 8.28 9.62 -1.49
N ARG A 59 9.34 10.42 -1.36
CA ARG A 59 9.23 11.77 -0.81
C ARG A 59 8.95 12.74 -1.96
N SER A 60 7.71 13.20 -2.06
CA SER A 60 7.31 14.26 -2.99
C SER A 60 7.42 15.59 -2.26
N GLY A 61 8.59 16.25 -2.39
CA GLY A 61 8.89 17.51 -1.71
C GLY A 61 8.86 17.40 -0.19
N ALA A 62 7.82 17.97 0.44
CA ALA A 62 7.66 18.02 1.89
C ALA A 62 6.92 16.80 2.47
N VAL A 63 6.24 16.00 1.64
CA VAL A 63 5.36 14.92 2.09
C VAL A 63 5.82 13.55 1.61
N TRP A 64 5.49 12.52 2.41
CA TRP A 64 5.68 11.13 2.04
C TRP A 64 4.42 10.57 1.40
N ARG A 65 4.56 10.05 0.19
CA ARG A 65 3.49 9.36 -0.54
C ARG A 65 3.90 7.94 -0.88
N TYR A 66 2.91 7.07 -1.02
CA TYR A 66 3.14 5.74 -1.58
C TYR A 66 2.87 5.79 -3.08
N VAL A 67 3.77 5.18 -3.85
CA VAL A 67 3.65 5.06 -5.29
C VAL A 67 3.83 3.60 -5.68
N LEU A 68 3.07 3.14 -6.68
CA LEU A 68 3.35 1.86 -7.33
C LEU A 68 4.48 2.04 -8.33
N GLU A 69 5.54 1.25 -8.18
CA GLU A 69 6.70 1.32 -9.07
C GLU A 69 6.36 0.73 -10.45
N HIS A 70 5.35 -0.14 -10.54
CA HIS A 70 4.85 -0.69 -11.80
C HIS A 70 3.31 -0.88 -11.74
N PRO A 71 2.52 -0.31 -12.66
CA PRO A 71 1.12 -0.64 -12.80
C PRO A 71 1.01 -2.05 -13.38
N ALA A 72 0.94 -3.06 -12.51
CA ALA A 72 0.53 -4.44 -12.75
C ALA A 72 0.75 -5.03 -14.15
N THR A 73 1.88 -4.76 -14.82
CA THR A 73 2.27 -5.43 -16.05
C THR A 73 3.29 -6.51 -15.71
N LYS A 74 2.74 -7.71 -15.50
CA LYS A 74 3.39 -9.02 -15.53
C LYS A 74 4.92 -9.09 -15.27
N ARG A 75 5.24 -9.70 -14.12
CA ARG A 75 6.50 -10.44 -13.78
C ARG A 75 7.72 -9.52 -13.60
N THR A 76 8.67 -9.78 -12.70
CA THR A 76 9.31 -11.05 -12.36
C THR A 76 9.99 -10.88 -11.00
N VAL A 77 9.98 -11.93 -10.19
CA VAL A 77 10.76 -12.04 -8.95
C VAL A 77 12.22 -11.58 -9.13
N ALA A 78 12.58 -10.46 -8.52
CA ALA A 78 13.96 -10.04 -8.28
C ALA A 78 13.97 -9.21 -6.99
N ALA A 79 14.21 -9.83 -5.83
CA ALA A 79 15.54 -9.96 -5.23
C ALA A 79 16.19 -8.60 -4.90
N GLY A 80 16.40 -8.34 -3.61
CA GLY A 80 17.22 -7.23 -3.12
C GLY A 80 16.80 -6.76 -1.73
N ARG A 81 16.93 -7.59 -0.69
CA ARG A 81 18.06 -7.52 0.26
C ARG A 81 18.67 -6.11 0.38
N LYS A 82 18.33 -5.42 1.46
CA LYS A 82 19.02 -4.21 1.91
C LYS A 82 20.35 -4.62 2.57
N PRO A 83 21.54 -4.21 2.08
CA PRO A 83 22.75 -4.32 2.87
C PRO A 83 22.80 -3.19 3.90
N ARG A 84 23.46 -3.51 5.01
CA ARG A 84 23.61 -2.74 6.24
C ARG A 84 24.64 -1.63 6.07
#